data_AF-A0A7J0C914-F1
#
_entry.id   AF-A0A7J0C914-F1
#
_cell.length_a   1.000
_cell.length_b   1.000
_cell.length_c   1.000
_cell.angle_alpha   90.00
_cell.angle_beta   90.00
_cell.angle_gamma   90.00
#
_symmetry.space_group_name_H-M   'P 1'
#
loop_
_entity.id
_entity.type
_entity.pdbx_description
1 polymer ?
#
loop_
_entity_poly.entity_id
_entity_poly.type
_entity_poly.pdbx_seq_one_letter_code
_entity_poly.pdbx_strand_id
1 'polypeptide(L)'
;MAELARDEGITVRWQEARGEAGAPLKSLRALAGLVRRAEHVVIGDPFSRYVQLLLTMVRARRLTVVDDGTATMEFVAQLARGERLVRWHRRGGGKGPRELVLAPVTAAARRRFTPTATHMVEVFTAMPVEAPPGIVVTPNEFAWTRARFGPPLITKGADLVGTSLVETGVVDPVPYQEAVLALARTHNATRYFAHRRESADKLHALEAATGLEIVRPDLPSNS
;
A
#
# COMPACT_ATOMS: atom_id res chain seq x y z
N MET A 1 -13.45 0.59 -2.34
CA MET A 1 -12.97 -0.81 -2.43
C MET A 1 -13.98 -1.84 -1.94
N ALA A 2 -14.50 -1.74 -0.71
CA ALA A 2 -15.49 -2.71 -0.23
C ALA A 2 -16.81 -2.69 -1.02
N GLU A 3 -17.27 -1.51 -1.44
CA GLU A 3 -18.45 -1.36 -2.31
C GLU A 3 -18.21 -1.97 -3.69
N LEU A 4 -17.14 -1.57 -4.38
CA LEU A 4 -16.71 -2.17 -5.66
C LEU A 4 -16.60 -3.70 -5.60
N ALA A 5 -16.05 -4.26 -4.52
CA ALA A 5 -15.97 -5.71 -4.36
C ALA A 5 -17.35 -6.36 -4.15
N ARG A 6 -18.27 -5.73 -3.43
CA ARG A 6 -19.65 -6.23 -3.27
C ARG A 6 -20.42 -6.17 -4.59
N ASP A 7 -20.22 -5.11 -5.38
CA ASP A 7 -20.84 -4.96 -6.70
C ASP A 7 -20.39 -6.08 -7.67
N GLU A 8 -19.17 -6.59 -7.48
CA GLU A 8 -18.60 -7.74 -8.20
C GLU A 8 -18.97 -9.11 -7.56
N GLY A 9 -19.91 -9.14 -6.61
CA GLY A 9 -20.37 -10.36 -5.95
C GLY A 9 -19.37 -10.98 -4.95
N ILE A 10 -18.29 -10.26 -4.60
CA ILE A 10 -17.28 -10.74 -3.66
C ILE A 10 -17.76 -10.51 -2.23
N THR A 11 -17.78 -11.57 -1.43
CA THR A 11 -18.12 -11.47 0.00
C THR A 11 -16.99 -10.76 0.75
N VAL A 12 -17.22 -9.50 1.13
CA VAL A 12 -16.28 -8.71 1.92
C VAL A 12 -16.58 -8.85 3.41
N ARG A 13 -15.61 -9.36 4.18
CA ARG A 13 -15.63 -9.34 5.65
C ARG A 13 -14.62 -8.33 6.16
N TRP A 14 -15.10 -7.27 6.80
CA TRP A 14 -14.23 -6.28 7.43
C TRP A 14 -13.78 -6.76 8.81
N GLN A 15 -12.49 -6.59 9.10
CA GLN A 15 -11.89 -6.90 10.39
C GLN A 15 -10.95 -5.77 10.80
N GLU A 16 -11.28 -5.09 11.88
CA GLU A 16 -10.45 -4.02 12.42
C GLU A 16 -9.39 -4.61 13.36
N ALA A 17 -8.13 -4.52 12.95
CA ALA A 17 -6.99 -4.96 13.77
C ALA A 17 -6.49 -3.88 14.73
N ARG A 18 -7.02 -2.65 14.63
CA ARG A 18 -6.62 -1.47 15.41
C ARG A 18 -7.82 -0.95 16.20
N GLY A 19 -8.30 -1.74 17.15
CA GLY A 19 -9.38 -1.39 18.08
C GLY A 19 -8.95 -1.49 19.54
N GLU A 20 -9.92 -1.55 20.45
CA GLU A 20 -9.77 -1.67 21.90
C GLU A 20 -8.80 -2.78 22.36
N ALA A 21 -8.40 -2.74 23.64
CA ALA A 21 -7.55 -3.75 24.24
C ALA A 21 -8.10 -5.18 23.98
N GLY A 22 -7.34 -6.00 23.25
CA GLY A 22 -7.70 -7.38 22.90
C GLY A 22 -8.37 -7.57 21.52
N ALA A 23 -8.71 -6.49 20.80
CA ALA A 23 -9.21 -6.56 19.42
C ALA A 23 -8.27 -7.35 18.48
N PRO A 24 -6.92 -7.18 18.51
CA PRO A 24 -6.04 -7.91 17.61
C PRO A 24 -6.12 -9.44 17.78
N LEU A 25 -6.26 -9.93 19.01
CA LEU A 25 -6.35 -11.36 19.32
C LEU A 25 -7.70 -11.94 18.88
N LYS A 26 -8.79 -11.20 19.09
CA LYS A 26 -10.13 -11.60 18.61
C LYS A 26 -10.17 -11.67 17.09
N SER A 27 -9.67 -10.64 16.41
CA SER A 27 -9.59 -10.60 14.94
C SER A 27 -8.68 -11.73 14.42
N LEU A 28 -7.55 -12.00 15.08
CA LEU A 28 -6.66 -13.10 14.71
C LEU A 28 -7.35 -14.46 14.84
N ARG A 29 -8.08 -14.71 15.93
CA ARG A 29 -8.84 -15.97 16.13
C ARG A 29 -9.94 -16.12 15.08
N ALA A 30 -10.67 -15.05 14.77
CA ALA A 30 -11.71 -15.06 13.76
C ALA A 30 -11.16 -15.33 12.34
N LEU A 31 -9.96 -14.81 12.04
CA LEU A 31 -9.30 -15.00 10.74
C LEU A 31 -8.53 -16.32 10.64
N ALA A 32 -8.01 -16.87 11.74
CA ALA A 32 -7.14 -18.04 11.73
C ALA A 32 -7.78 -19.25 11.02
N GLY A 33 -9.07 -19.51 11.26
CA GLY A 33 -9.80 -20.60 10.63
C GLY A 33 -9.95 -20.42 9.11
N LEU A 34 -10.19 -19.19 8.66
CA LEU A 34 -10.34 -18.85 7.24
C LEU A 34 -8.98 -18.94 6.53
N VAL A 35 -7.96 -18.32 7.12
CA VAL A 35 -6.60 -18.26 6.56
C VAL A 35 -5.95 -19.65 6.47
N ARG A 36 -6.25 -20.56 7.39
CA ARG A 36 -5.78 -21.96 7.33
C ARG A 36 -6.43 -22.76 6.21
N ARG A 37 -7.66 -22.44 5.84
CA ARG A 37 -8.43 -23.13 4.79
C ARG A 37 -8.25 -22.49 3.41
N ALA A 38 -7.71 -21.27 3.36
CA ALA A 38 -7.47 -20.56 2.12
C ALA A 38 -6.47 -21.33 1.25
N GLU A 39 -6.86 -21.61 0.01
CA GLU A 39 -5.99 -22.21 -1.00
C GLU A 39 -5.02 -21.19 -1.61
N HIS A 40 -5.48 -19.93 -1.67
CA HIS A 40 -4.76 -18.77 -2.18
C HIS A 40 -4.94 -17.59 -1.21
N VAL A 41 -3.83 -16.95 -0.85
CA VAL A 41 -3.81 -15.74 -0.01
C VAL A 41 -3.24 -14.57 -0.81
N VAL A 42 -3.92 -13.43 -0.73
CA VAL A 42 -3.51 -12.17 -1.37
C VAL A 42 -3.16 -11.15 -0.29
N ILE A 43 -2.01 -10.48 -0.43
CA ILE A 43 -1.45 -9.57 0.58
C ILE A 43 -1.11 -8.23 -0.08
N GLY A 44 -1.56 -7.12 0.52
CA GLY A 44 -1.12 -5.77 0.12
C GLY A 44 0.18 -5.34 0.80
N ASP A 45 0.27 -5.44 2.13
CA ASP A 45 1.46 -4.99 2.89
C ASP A 45 2.21 -6.19 3.52
N PRO A 46 3.32 -6.66 2.92
CA PRO A 46 4.14 -7.75 3.47
C PRO A 46 4.96 -7.34 4.71
N PHE A 47 5.10 -6.04 4.98
CA PHE A 47 5.79 -5.51 6.17
C PHE A 47 4.87 -5.39 7.39
N SER A 48 3.55 -5.56 7.21
CA SER A 48 2.58 -5.53 8.30
C SER A 48 2.83 -6.68 9.28
N ARG A 49 3.13 -6.34 10.54
CA ARG A 49 3.33 -7.34 11.62
C ARG A 49 2.10 -8.24 11.81
N TYR A 50 0.91 -7.68 11.61
CA TYR A 50 -0.34 -8.43 11.70
C TYR A 50 -0.43 -9.48 10.59
N VAL A 51 -0.06 -9.11 9.36
CA VAL A 51 0.03 -10.02 8.22
C VAL A 51 1.11 -11.08 8.46
N GLN A 52 2.30 -10.69 8.94
CA GLN A 52 3.38 -11.63 9.27
C GLN A 52 2.93 -12.67 10.31
N LEU A 53 2.14 -12.27 11.30
CA LEU A 53 1.55 -13.21 12.26
C LEU A 53 0.54 -14.16 11.60
N LEU A 54 -0.36 -13.64 10.75
CA LEU A 54 -1.31 -14.46 9.99
C LEU A 54 -0.61 -15.47 9.07
N LEU A 55 0.48 -15.07 8.41
CA LEU A 55 1.30 -15.90 7.53
C LEU A 55 1.85 -17.14 8.24
N THR A 56 2.12 -17.08 9.54
CA THR A 56 2.56 -18.26 10.30
C THR A 56 1.52 -19.37 10.32
N MET A 57 0.23 -19.02 10.15
CA MET A 57 -0.90 -19.96 10.12
C MET A 57 -1.36 -20.34 8.71
N VAL A 58 -0.90 -19.63 7.68
CA VAL A 58 -1.26 -19.89 6.28
C VAL A 58 -0.80 -21.28 5.86
N ARG A 59 -1.68 -22.02 5.18
CA ARG A 59 -1.37 -23.29 4.52
C ARG A 59 -1.59 -23.24 3.00
N ALA A 60 -1.90 -22.07 2.47
CA ALA A 60 -2.15 -21.84 1.06
C ALA A 60 -0.98 -22.31 0.19
N ARG A 61 -1.32 -22.97 -0.92
CA ARG A 61 -0.35 -23.35 -1.95
C ARG A 61 0.04 -22.16 -2.82
N ARG A 62 -0.77 -21.11 -2.84
CA ARG A 62 -0.49 -19.88 -3.58
C ARG A 62 -0.50 -18.66 -2.66
N LEU A 63 0.51 -17.82 -2.80
CA LEU A 63 0.61 -16.52 -2.14
C LEU A 63 0.85 -15.44 -3.20
N THR A 64 0.00 -14.42 -3.26
CA THR A 64 0.21 -13.29 -4.17
C THR A 64 0.38 -12.01 -3.35
N VAL A 65 1.47 -11.29 -3.58
CA VAL A 65 1.66 -9.93 -3.07
C VAL A 65 1.19 -8.97 -4.16
N VAL A 66 0.23 -8.11 -3.82
CA VAL A 66 -0.30 -7.07 -4.70
C VAL A 66 0.43 -5.78 -4.40
N ASP A 67 0.59 -4.98 -5.44
CA ASP A 67 1.27 -3.69 -5.37
C ASP A 67 0.74 -2.76 -4.26
N ASP A 68 1.65 -2.29 -3.40
CA ASP A 68 1.46 -1.19 -2.44
C ASP A 68 2.36 0.01 -2.80
N GLY A 69 2.69 0.14 -4.10
CA GLY A 69 3.58 1.17 -4.63
C GLY A 69 5.05 0.87 -4.36
N THR A 70 5.82 1.87 -3.92
CA THR A 70 7.28 1.75 -3.74
C THR A 70 7.68 0.72 -2.67
N ALA A 71 6.76 0.36 -1.77
CA ALA A 71 6.98 -0.72 -0.81
C ALA A 71 7.19 -2.07 -1.49
N THR A 72 6.57 -2.30 -2.65
CA THR A 72 6.74 -3.54 -3.43
C THR A 72 8.18 -3.71 -3.91
N MET A 73 8.81 -2.64 -4.41
CA MET A 73 10.20 -2.67 -4.85
C MET A 73 11.16 -3.02 -3.71
N GLU A 74 10.94 -2.41 -2.54
CA GLU A 74 11.72 -2.72 -1.34
C GLU A 74 11.56 -4.18 -0.93
N PHE A 75 10.34 -4.69 -0.93
CA PHE A 75 10.04 -6.08 -0.61
C PHE A 75 10.75 -7.06 -1.54
N VAL A 76 10.65 -6.84 -2.86
CA VAL A 76 11.31 -7.68 -3.86
C VAL A 76 12.83 -7.66 -3.69
N ALA A 77 13.42 -6.48 -3.48
CA ALA A 77 14.85 -6.35 -3.23
C ALA A 77 15.30 -7.10 -1.96
N GLN A 78 14.52 -7.04 -0.88
CA GLN A 78 14.81 -7.76 0.36
C GLN A 78 14.68 -9.28 0.19
N LEU A 79 13.69 -9.74 -0.59
CA LEU A 79 13.53 -11.15 -0.91
C LEU A 79 14.69 -11.70 -1.73
N ALA A 80 15.09 -10.99 -2.79
CA ALA A 80 16.21 -11.38 -3.65
C ALA A 80 17.52 -11.52 -2.85
N ARG A 81 17.70 -10.73 -1.80
CA ARG A 81 18.89 -10.76 -0.92
C ARG A 81 18.74 -11.66 0.31
N GLY A 82 17.58 -12.30 0.51
CA GLY A 82 17.30 -13.08 1.72
C GLY A 82 17.29 -12.25 3.02
N GLU A 83 17.09 -10.94 2.92
CA GLU A 83 17.10 -10.01 4.04
C GLU A 83 15.87 -10.19 4.96
N ARG A 84 15.85 -9.49 6.10
CA ARG A 84 14.67 -9.46 6.97
C ARG A 84 13.63 -8.51 6.38
N LEU A 85 12.36 -8.93 6.37
CA LEU A 85 11.21 -8.15 5.90
C LEU A 85 10.88 -6.99 6.86
N VAL A 86 11.72 -5.95 6.83
CA VAL A 86 11.62 -4.76 7.68
C VAL A 86 11.74 -3.52 6.79
N ARG A 87 10.76 -2.63 6.91
CA ARG A 87 10.74 -1.36 6.16
C ARG A 87 11.98 -0.52 6.47
N TRP A 88 12.59 0.07 5.46
CA TRP A 88 13.93 0.68 5.53
C TRP A 88 14.03 1.78 6.58
N HIS A 89 12.99 2.60 6.72
CA HIS A 89 12.93 3.68 7.72
C HIS A 89 12.93 3.17 9.17
N ARG A 90 12.70 1.87 9.38
CA ARG A 90 12.80 1.22 10.70
C ARG A 90 14.15 0.58 10.97
N ARG A 91 15.06 0.48 9.99
CA ARG A 91 16.39 -0.11 10.18
C ARG A 91 17.24 0.62 11.22
N GLY A 92 16.98 1.91 11.46
CA GLY A 92 17.66 2.71 12.50
C GLY A 92 17.14 2.52 13.93
N GLY A 93 15.89 2.06 14.10
CA GLY A 93 15.28 1.81 15.43
C GLY A 93 15.33 0.35 15.88
N GLY A 94 15.92 -0.54 15.06
CA GLY A 94 15.69 -1.99 15.08
C GLY A 94 16.43 -2.82 16.13
N LYS A 95 16.94 -2.18 17.19
CA LYS A 95 17.60 -2.87 18.32
C LYS A 95 16.76 -2.83 19.61
N GLY A 96 15.45 -2.58 19.50
CA GLY A 96 14.55 -2.58 20.65
C GLY A 96 14.19 -4.01 21.13
N PRO A 97 13.96 -4.25 22.43
CA PRO A 97 13.61 -5.56 22.99
C PRO A 97 12.41 -6.24 22.30
N ARG A 98 11.44 -5.45 21.86
CA ARG A 98 10.23 -5.94 21.14
C ARG A 98 10.55 -6.56 19.78
N GLU A 99 11.63 -6.15 19.11
CA GLU A 99 11.99 -6.67 17.79
C GLU A 99 12.64 -8.06 17.89
N LEU A 100 13.43 -8.28 18.94
CA LEU A 100 13.99 -9.60 19.24
C LEU A 100 12.90 -10.63 19.55
N VAL A 101 11.88 -10.23 20.32
CA VAL A 101 10.73 -11.10 20.63
C VAL A 101 9.95 -11.51 19.37
N LEU A 102 9.88 -10.62 18.35
CA LEU A 102 9.15 -10.87 17.11
C LEU A 102 9.97 -11.56 16.03
N ALA A 103 11.29 -11.71 16.20
CA ALA A 103 12.17 -12.30 15.20
C ALA A 103 11.74 -13.70 14.72
N PRO A 104 11.25 -14.62 15.58
CA PRO A 104 10.77 -15.93 15.13
C PRO A 104 9.54 -15.82 14.23
N VAL A 105 8.63 -14.89 14.51
CA VAL A 105 7.42 -14.65 13.72
C VAL A 105 7.79 -14.13 12.34
N THR A 106 8.66 -13.12 12.28
CA THR A 106 9.13 -12.56 11.01
C THR A 106 9.91 -13.60 10.20
N ALA A 107 10.72 -14.44 10.84
CA ALA A 107 11.41 -15.53 10.16
C ALA A 107 10.45 -16.59 9.58
N ALA A 108 9.43 -16.98 10.35
CA ALA A 108 8.40 -17.92 9.90
C ALA A 108 7.56 -17.34 8.75
N ALA A 109 7.18 -16.05 8.84
CA ALA A 109 6.50 -15.34 7.76
C ALA A 109 7.37 -15.28 6.50
N ARG A 110 8.67 -15.01 6.63
CA ARG A 110 9.59 -14.96 5.49
C ARG A 110 9.69 -16.30 4.76
N ARG A 111 9.68 -17.42 5.48
CA ARG A 111 9.66 -18.76 4.84
C ARG A 111 8.43 -18.99 3.95
N ARG A 112 7.32 -18.28 4.21
CA ARG A 112 6.13 -18.31 3.34
C ARG A 112 6.28 -17.51 2.06
N PHE A 113 7.33 -16.73 1.92
CA PHE A 113 7.69 -16.09 0.67
C PHE A 113 8.82 -16.84 -0.06
N THR A 114 9.17 -18.04 0.41
CA THR A 114 10.13 -18.93 -0.25
C THR A 114 9.36 -19.99 -1.04
N PRO A 115 9.39 -19.95 -2.38
CA PRO A 115 8.74 -20.93 -3.24
C PRO A 115 9.26 -22.36 -3.00
N THR A 116 8.38 -23.34 -3.16
CA THR A 116 8.73 -24.77 -3.17
C THR A 116 7.94 -25.46 -4.28
N ALA A 117 8.22 -26.75 -4.55
CA ALA A 117 7.48 -27.54 -5.54
C ALA A 117 5.94 -27.57 -5.31
N THR A 118 5.48 -27.30 -4.09
CA THR A 118 4.05 -27.30 -3.72
C THR A 118 3.54 -25.94 -3.27
N HIS A 119 4.39 -24.91 -3.31
CA HIS A 119 4.08 -23.57 -2.81
C HIS A 119 4.60 -22.51 -3.78
N MET A 120 3.68 -21.80 -4.41
CA MET A 120 3.97 -20.73 -5.36
C MET A 120 3.84 -19.36 -4.69
N VAL A 121 4.79 -18.49 -4.99
CA VAL A 121 4.76 -17.08 -4.59
C VAL A 121 4.74 -16.23 -5.86
N GLU A 122 3.81 -15.29 -5.91
CA GLU A 122 3.61 -14.36 -7.00
C GLU A 122 3.67 -12.92 -6.48
N VAL A 123 4.24 -12.02 -7.28
CA VAL A 123 4.15 -10.58 -7.09
C VAL A 123 3.38 -10.01 -8.27
N PHE A 124 2.20 -9.46 -8.00
CA PHE A 124 1.34 -8.82 -8.98
C PHE A 124 1.48 -7.29 -8.86
N THR A 125 2.25 -6.68 -9.77
CA THR A 125 2.71 -5.29 -9.59
C THR A 125 2.84 -4.53 -10.91
N ALA A 126 2.59 -3.23 -10.86
CA ALA A 126 2.86 -2.29 -11.95
C ALA A 126 4.28 -1.71 -11.86
N MET A 127 4.99 -1.94 -10.74
CA MET A 127 6.34 -1.45 -10.54
C MET A 127 7.34 -2.26 -11.36
N PRO A 128 8.39 -1.63 -11.93
CA PRO A 128 9.44 -2.33 -12.64
C PRO A 128 10.29 -3.10 -11.64
N VAL A 129 10.07 -4.41 -11.53
CA VAL A 129 10.84 -5.29 -10.63
C VAL A 129 11.31 -6.54 -11.37
N GLU A 130 12.52 -6.96 -11.07
CA GLU A 130 13.05 -8.25 -11.54
C GLU A 130 12.50 -9.38 -10.67
N ALA A 131 12.17 -10.51 -11.30
CA ALA A 131 11.66 -11.68 -10.60
C ALA A 131 12.75 -12.33 -9.73
N PRO A 132 12.57 -12.42 -8.40
CA PRO A 132 13.48 -13.19 -7.56
C PRO A 132 13.43 -14.68 -7.92
N PRO A 133 14.48 -15.46 -7.60
CA PRO A 133 14.51 -16.89 -7.88
C PRO A 133 13.26 -17.64 -7.38
N GLY A 134 12.58 -18.32 -8.31
CA GLY A 134 11.39 -19.12 -8.04
C GLY A 134 10.09 -18.33 -7.81
N ILE A 135 10.14 -17.00 -7.79
CA ILE A 135 8.98 -16.13 -7.62
C ILE A 135 8.46 -15.70 -8.99
N VAL A 136 7.14 -15.80 -9.18
CA VAL A 136 6.49 -15.30 -10.40
C VAL A 136 6.24 -13.80 -10.24
N VAL A 137 6.62 -12.99 -11.22
CA VAL A 137 6.21 -11.58 -11.31
C VAL A 137 5.21 -11.45 -12.44
N THR A 138 4.00 -11.03 -12.12
CA THR A 138 2.93 -10.79 -13.09
C THR A 138 2.67 -9.28 -13.18
N PRO A 139 2.79 -8.67 -14.37
CA PRO A 139 2.49 -7.25 -14.54
C PRO A 139 1.03 -6.92 -14.20
N ASN A 140 0.83 -5.91 -13.36
CA ASN A 140 -0.48 -5.31 -13.15
C ASN A 140 -0.70 -4.17 -14.15
N GLU A 141 -1.37 -4.46 -15.25
CA GLU A 141 -1.68 -3.49 -16.30
C GLU A 141 -2.92 -2.63 -16.01
N PHE A 142 -3.52 -2.83 -14.82
CA PHE A 142 -4.79 -2.22 -14.41
C PHE A 142 -5.94 -2.50 -15.41
N ALA A 143 -5.94 -3.68 -16.03
CA ALA A 143 -6.90 -4.04 -17.08
C ALA A 143 -8.36 -3.93 -16.61
N TRP A 144 -8.69 -4.39 -15.39
CA TRP A 144 -10.04 -4.23 -14.82
C TRP A 144 -10.40 -2.76 -14.63
N THR A 145 -9.50 -1.93 -14.10
CA THR A 145 -9.74 -0.49 -13.90
C THR A 145 -10.01 0.19 -15.24
N ARG A 146 -9.18 -0.08 -16.26
CA ARG A 146 -9.36 0.48 -17.61
C ARG A 146 -10.66 0.02 -18.25
N ALA A 147 -11.04 -1.25 -18.10
CA ALA A 147 -12.30 -1.77 -18.62
C ALA A 147 -13.51 -1.16 -17.91
N ARG A 148 -13.42 -0.95 -16.58
CA ARG A 148 -14.53 -0.47 -15.75
C ARG A 148 -14.77 1.03 -15.86
N PHE A 149 -13.71 1.83 -16.01
CA PHE A 149 -13.76 3.29 -15.96
C PHE A 149 -13.40 3.96 -17.29
N GLY A 150 -12.89 3.22 -18.27
CA GLY A 150 -12.49 3.75 -19.58
C GLY A 150 -11.04 4.27 -19.61
N PRO A 151 -10.58 4.76 -20.77
CA PRO A 151 -9.24 5.35 -20.91
C PRO A 151 -9.13 6.70 -20.19
N PRO A 152 -7.93 7.08 -19.72
CA PRO A 152 -7.70 8.37 -19.09
C PRO A 152 -7.97 9.52 -20.06
N LEU A 153 -8.55 10.60 -19.56
CA LEU A 153 -8.67 11.86 -20.31
C LEU A 153 -7.32 12.58 -20.30
N ILE A 154 -6.66 12.66 -21.46
CA ILE A 154 -5.41 13.41 -21.61
C ILE A 154 -5.75 14.89 -21.80
N THR A 155 -5.38 15.73 -20.84
CA THR A 155 -5.53 17.19 -20.93
C THR A 155 -4.21 17.84 -21.37
N LYS A 156 -4.25 19.09 -21.85
CA LYS A 156 -3.06 19.82 -22.32
C LYS A 156 -2.22 20.46 -21.20
N GLY A 157 -2.32 19.96 -19.96
CA GLY A 157 -1.66 20.53 -18.79
C GLY A 157 -1.18 19.47 -17.82
N ALA A 158 -0.73 19.91 -16.65
CA ALA A 158 -0.37 19.02 -15.55
C ALA A 158 -1.42 19.06 -14.44
N ASP A 159 -1.44 18.00 -13.64
CA ASP A 159 -2.12 17.96 -12.37
C ASP A 159 -1.08 17.83 -11.26
N LEU A 160 -1.28 18.52 -10.15
CA LEU A 160 -0.45 18.36 -8.98
C LEU A 160 -1.09 17.37 -8.02
N VAL A 161 -0.29 16.44 -7.50
CA VAL A 161 -0.74 15.46 -6.49
C VAL A 161 -0.25 15.93 -5.12
N GLY A 162 -1.19 16.16 -4.23
CA GLY A 162 -0.94 16.62 -2.87
C GLY A 162 -0.28 15.59 -1.98
N THR A 163 0.28 16.06 -0.86
CA THR A 163 0.98 15.22 0.11
C THR A 163 0.66 15.69 1.53
N SER A 164 0.69 14.77 2.50
CA SER A 164 0.42 15.11 3.90
C SER A 164 1.65 15.64 4.66
N LEU A 165 2.64 16.23 3.98
CA LEU A 165 3.91 16.60 4.62
C LEU A 165 3.71 17.66 5.70
N VAL A 166 2.83 18.63 5.44
CA VAL A 166 2.45 19.68 6.39
C VAL A 166 1.76 19.08 7.61
N GLU A 167 0.82 18.17 7.42
CA GLU A 167 0.07 17.53 8.50
C GLU A 167 0.95 16.61 9.36
N THR A 168 2.03 16.09 8.79
CA THR A 168 3.05 15.33 9.53
C THR A 168 4.13 16.21 10.15
N GLY A 169 4.07 17.54 9.97
CA GLY A 169 5.07 18.49 10.49
C GLY A 169 6.45 18.37 9.82
N VAL A 170 6.52 17.73 8.65
CA VAL A 170 7.78 17.57 7.89
C VAL A 170 8.13 18.86 7.15
N VAL A 171 7.13 19.62 6.74
CA VAL A 171 7.28 20.89 6.02
C VAL A 171 6.32 21.91 6.62
N ASP A 172 6.76 23.15 6.76
CA ASP A 172 5.90 24.24 7.21
C ASP A 172 4.85 24.63 6.13
N PRO A 173 3.65 25.09 6.53
CA PRO A 173 2.57 25.40 5.58
C PRO A 173 2.94 26.44 4.51
N VAL A 174 3.68 27.49 4.89
CA VAL A 174 4.02 28.60 3.98
C VAL A 174 5.01 28.17 2.90
N PRO A 175 6.19 27.58 3.23
CA PRO A 175 7.09 27.04 2.21
C PRO A 175 6.45 25.99 1.31
N TYR A 176 5.53 25.18 1.86
CA TYR A 176 4.78 24.20 1.07
C TYR A 176 3.91 24.89 0.01
N GLN A 177 3.14 25.91 0.40
CA GLN A 177 2.28 26.67 -0.50
C GLN A 177 3.09 27.38 -1.60
N GLU A 178 4.23 27.97 -1.26
CA GLU A 178 5.13 28.60 -2.24
C GLU A 178 5.68 27.59 -3.25
N ALA A 179 6.08 26.40 -2.79
CA ALA A 179 6.53 25.33 -3.67
C ALA A 179 5.42 24.86 -4.62
N VAL A 180 4.20 24.69 -4.13
CA VAL A 180 3.06 24.32 -4.98
C VAL A 180 2.76 25.40 -6.01
N LEU A 181 2.78 26.68 -5.61
CA LEU A 181 2.58 27.80 -6.54
C LEU A 181 3.66 27.82 -7.64
N ALA A 182 4.93 27.62 -7.28
CA ALA A 182 6.03 27.57 -8.23
C ALA A 182 5.88 26.39 -9.21
N LEU A 183 5.53 25.20 -8.72
CA LEU A 183 5.28 24.03 -9.55
C LEU A 183 4.08 24.21 -10.48
N ALA A 184 2.99 24.80 -9.98
CA ALA A 184 1.79 25.06 -10.77
C ALA A 184 2.10 25.95 -11.98
N ARG A 185 2.86 27.03 -11.77
CA ARG A 185 3.30 27.92 -12.86
C ARG A 185 4.25 27.24 -13.82
N THR A 186 5.24 26.53 -13.29
CA THR A 186 6.29 25.88 -14.10
C THR A 186 5.72 24.80 -15.01
N HIS A 187 4.74 24.03 -14.54
CA HIS A 187 4.17 22.90 -15.26
C HIS A 187 2.79 23.19 -15.86
N ASN A 188 2.35 24.45 -15.83
CA ASN A 188 1.02 24.88 -16.27
C ASN A 188 -0.08 23.96 -15.69
N ALA A 189 0.00 23.72 -14.38
CA ALA A 189 -0.93 22.85 -13.71
C ALA A 189 -2.28 23.54 -13.51
N THR A 190 -3.36 22.78 -13.65
CA THR A 190 -4.73 23.33 -13.56
C THR A 190 -5.52 22.79 -12.38
N ARG A 191 -5.16 21.61 -11.88
CA ARG A 191 -5.83 20.94 -10.77
C ARG A 191 -4.83 20.48 -9.71
N TYR A 192 -5.31 20.39 -8.48
CA TYR A 192 -4.60 19.86 -7.33
C TYR A 192 -5.41 18.73 -6.70
N PHE A 193 -4.91 17.50 -6.80
CA PHE A 193 -5.51 16.32 -6.20
C PHE A 193 -5.09 16.21 -4.74
N ALA A 194 -5.98 16.62 -3.84
CA ALA A 194 -5.71 16.65 -2.42
C ALA A 194 -5.51 15.25 -1.84
N HIS A 195 -4.47 15.09 -1.02
CA HIS A 195 -4.32 13.88 -0.22
C HIS A 195 -5.36 13.86 0.90
N ARG A 196 -5.98 12.69 1.17
CA ARG A 196 -7.09 12.51 2.13
C ARG A 196 -6.86 13.01 3.57
N ARG A 197 -5.59 13.26 3.94
CA ARG A 197 -5.22 13.76 5.27
C ARG A 197 -5.10 15.28 5.33
N GLU A 198 -5.11 15.96 4.19
CA GLU A 198 -4.90 17.40 4.14
C GLU A 198 -6.08 18.16 4.72
N SER A 199 -5.78 19.17 5.54
CA SER A 199 -6.82 19.96 6.21
C SER A 199 -7.58 20.83 5.21
N ALA A 200 -8.85 21.10 5.49
CA ALA A 200 -9.67 21.98 4.65
C ALA A 200 -9.11 23.40 4.59
N ASP A 201 -8.64 23.93 5.71
CA ASP A 201 -8.07 25.29 5.78
C ASP A 201 -6.84 25.44 4.88
N LYS A 202 -5.95 24.43 4.89
CA LYS A 202 -4.77 24.42 4.01
C LYS A 202 -5.18 24.40 2.54
N LEU A 203 -6.15 23.57 2.19
CA LEU A 203 -6.61 23.42 0.81
C LEU A 203 -7.31 24.69 0.30
N HIS A 204 -8.11 25.37 1.13
CA HIS A 204 -8.68 26.66 0.78
C HIS A 204 -7.60 27.74 0.61
N ALA A 205 -6.59 27.79 1.49
CA ALA A 205 -5.47 28.71 1.34
C ALA A 205 -4.69 28.45 0.05
N LEU A 206 -4.51 27.18 -0.31
CA LEU A 206 -3.85 26.77 -1.54
C LEU A 206 -4.65 27.18 -2.78
N GLU A 207 -5.95 26.91 -2.80
CA GLU A 207 -6.87 27.31 -3.88
C GLU A 207 -6.80 28.83 -4.10
N ALA A 208 -6.93 29.60 -3.02
CA ALA A 208 -6.88 31.07 -3.08
C ALA A 208 -5.53 31.60 -3.59
N ALA A 209 -4.42 30.96 -3.23
CA ALA A 209 -3.08 31.41 -3.61
C ALA A 209 -2.65 31.00 -5.02
N THR A 210 -3.19 29.88 -5.54
CA THR A 210 -2.72 29.26 -6.78
C THR A 210 -3.74 29.33 -7.91
N GLY A 211 -5.02 29.46 -7.60
CA GLY A 211 -6.13 29.34 -8.55
C GLY A 211 -6.35 27.93 -9.08
N LEU A 212 -5.71 26.91 -8.48
CA LEU A 212 -5.89 25.51 -8.87
C LEU A 212 -7.27 24.99 -8.44
N GLU A 213 -7.90 24.19 -9.29
CA GLU A 213 -9.08 23.43 -8.91
C GLU A 213 -8.68 22.35 -7.89
N ILE A 214 -9.21 22.43 -6.66
CA ILE A 214 -8.96 21.40 -5.64
C ILE A 214 -9.87 20.20 -5.87
N VAL A 215 -9.29 19.10 -6.32
CA VAL A 215 -9.97 17.82 -6.47
C VAL A 215 -9.77 17.01 -5.19
N ARG A 216 -10.86 16.66 -4.52
CA ARG A 216 -10.85 15.69 -3.41
C ARG A 216 -11.31 14.34 -3.92
N PRO A 217 -10.39 13.43 -4.27
CA PRO A 217 -10.78 12.11 -4.70
C PRO A 217 -11.32 11.32 -3.50
N ASP A 218 -12.63 11.09 -3.45
CA ASP A 218 -13.27 10.19 -2.46
C ASP A 218 -12.87 8.71 -2.67
N LEU A 219 -12.10 8.40 -3.72
CA LEU A 219 -11.56 7.08 -4.05
C LEU A 219 -10.10 7.20 -4.56
N PRO A 220 -9.21 6.22 -4.30
CA PRO A 220 -7.79 6.34 -4.66
C PRO A 220 -7.62 6.57 -6.17
N SER A 221 -6.93 7.66 -6.50
CA SER A 221 -6.72 8.19 -7.84
C SER A 221 -5.88 7.25 -8.72
N ASN A 222 -6.56 6.51 -9.60
CA ASN A 222 -6.07 6.13 -10.92
C ASN A 222 -7.18 6.53 -11.89
N SER A 223 -7.05 7.71 -12.48
CA SER A 223 -7.93 8.24 -13.52
C SER A 223 -7.09 8.65 -14.71
#